data_AF-A0A1J5ML27-F1
#
_entry.id   AF-A0A1J5ML27-F1
#
_cell.length_a   1.000
_cell.length_b   1.000
_cell.length_c   1.000
_cell.angle_alpha   90.00
_cell.angle_beta   90.00
_cell.angle_gamma   90.00
#
_symmetry.space_group_name_H-M   'P 1'
#
loop_
_entity.id
_entity.type
_entity.pdbx_description
1 polymer ?
#
loop_
_entity_poly.entity_id
_entity_poly.type
_entity_poly.pdbx_seq_one_letter_code
_entity_poly.pdbx_strand_id
1 'polypeptide(L)'
;MKWFAAVLIVLLGLLQHRLWFGKNSWPDYLQLKQEIVSQTKENQTLTAKNALQYKEINDLKTGLDAIEERARNQLGLIKDGETFYRIVE
;
A
#
# COMPACT_ATOMS: atom_id res chain seq x y z
N MET A 1 -9.99 6.20 62.20
CA MET A 1 -9.87 7.35 61.27
C MET A 1 -8.62 7.30 60.38
N LYS A 2 -7.39 7.18 60.90
CA LYS A 2 -6.14 7.27 60.09
C LYS A 2 -5.92 6.10 59.10
N TRP A 3 -6.37 4.89 59.43
CA TRP A 3 -6.18 3.70 58.58
C TRP A 3 -6.97 3.76 57.26
N PHE A 4 -8.14 4.39 57.28
CA PHE A 4 -8.99 4.54 56.10
C PHE A 4 -8.33 5.45 55.06
N ALA A 5 -7.68 6.52 55.52
CA ALA A 5 -6.89 7.41 54.67
C ALA A 5 -5.68 6.68 54.05
N ALA A 6 -5.01 5.80 54.81
CA ALA A 6 -3.91 5.00 54.28
C ALA A 6 -4.36 4.03 53.19
N VAL A 7 -5.50 3.35 53.37
CA VAL A 7 -6.09 2.47 52.34
C VAL A 7 -6.46 3.28 51.09
N LEU A 8 -7.05 4.47 51.26
CA LEU A 8 -7.39 5.35 50.15
C LEU A 8 -6.15 5.78 49.36
N ILE A 9 -5.05 6.12 50.04
CA ILE A 9 -3.78 6.49 49.40
C ILE A 9 -3.18 5.32 48.62
N VAL A 10 -3.21 4.11 49.19
CA VAL A 10 -2.72 2.90 48.49
C VAL A 10 -3.54 2.62 47.24
N LEU A 11 -4.88 2.74 47.35
CA LEU A 11 -5.79 2.51 46.23
C LEU A 11 -5.60 3.56 45.13
N LEU A 12 -5.35 4.81 45.52
CA LEU A 12 -5.04 5.91 44.62
C LEU A 12 -3.68 5.68 43.92
N GLY A 13 -2.65 5.26 44.65
CA GLY A 13 -1.35 4.89 44.08
C GLY A 13 -1.43 3.73 43.08
N LEU A 14 -2.21 2.69 43.38
CA LEU A 14 -2.47 1.58 42.46
C LEU A 14 -3.21 2.05 41.20
N LEU A 15 -4.15 2.98 41.33
CA LEU A 15 -4.87 3.55 40.19
C LEU A 15 -3.94 4.38 39.29
N GLN A 16 -3.07 5.21 39.89
CA GLN A 16 -2.08 6.00 39.16
C GLN A 16 -1.06 5.09 38.46
N HIS A 17 -0.58 4.06 39.13
CA HIS A 17 0.32 3.06 38.53
C HIS A 17 -0.35 2.31 37.38
N ARG A 18 -1.62 1.93 37.53
CA ARG A 18 -2.39 1.29 36.46
C ARG A 18 -2.68 2.23 35.29
N LEU A 19 -2.78 3.54 35.50
CA LEU A 19 -2.94 4.51 34.43
C LEU A 19 -1.64 4.73 33.64
N TRP A 20 -0.48 4.63 34.30
CA TRP A 20 0.82 4.77 33.64
C TRP A 20 1.36 3.48 33.00
N PHE A 21 0.99 2.31 33.52
CA PHE A 21 1.48 1.00 33.05
C PHE A 21 0.37 0.03 32.58
N GLY A 22 -0.89 0.47 32.56
CA GLY A 22 -2.01 -0.33 32.08
C GLY A 22 -2.07 -0.39 30.56
N LYS A 23 -2.72 -1.42 30.01
CA LYS A 23 -3.03 -1.53 28.57
C LYS A 23 -3.58 -0.18 28.08
N ASN A 24 -2.94 0.42 27.06
CA ASN A 24 -3.07 1.82 26.61
C ASN A 24 -2.12 2.87 27.26
N SER A 25 -0.98 2.44 27.80
CA SER A 25 0.03 3.34 28.37
C SER A 25 0.61 4.27 27.29
N TRP A 26 1.01 5.48 27.67
CA TRP A 26 1.63 6.48 26.78
C TRP A 26 2.80 5.96 25.92
N PRO A 27 3.65 5.03 26.39
CA PRO A 27 4.71 4.43 25.58
C PRO A 27 4.18 3.57 24.42
N ASP A 28 3.12 2.78 24.64
CA ASP A 28 2.52 1.92 23.60
C ASP A 28 1.97 2.77 22.46
N TYR A 29 1.35 3.90 22.79
CA TYR A 29 0.85 4.84 21.78
C TYR A 29 1.98 5.45 20.95
N LEU A 30 3.10 5.80 21.59
CA LEU A 30 4.28 6.32 20.89
C LEU A 30 4.89 5.26 19.96
N GLN A 31 5.01 4.03 20.44
CA GLN A 31 5.59 2.92 19.70
C GLN A 31 4.71 2.54 18.50
N LEU A 32 3.39 2.45 18.69
CA LEU A 32 2.43 2.18 17.61
C LEU A 32 2.43 3.31 16.58
N LYS A 33 2.49 4.57 17.01
CA LYS A 33 2.59 5.72 16.10
C LYS A 33 3.88 5.67 15.28
N GLN A 34 4.98 5.27 15.89
CA GLN A 34 6.27 5.15 15.20
C GLN A 34 6.27 4.01 14.19
N GLU A 35 5.60 2.90 14.51
CA GLU A 35 5.43 1.77 13.59
C GLU A 35 4.56 2.15 12.38
N ILE A 36 3.46 2.87 12.59
CA ILE A 36 2.62 3.41 11.50
C ILE A 36 3.43 4.33 10.57
N VAL A 37 4.28 5.19 11.13
CA VAL A 37 5.14 6.09 10.33
C VAL A 37 6.15 5.29 9.50
N SER A 38 6.73 4.23 10.06
CA SER A 38 7.66 3.37 9.33
C SER A 38 6.96 2.63 8.17
N GLN A 39 5.80 2.03 8.45
CA GLN A 39 5.04 1.27 7.46
C GLN A 39 4.49 2.17 6.34
N THR A 40 4.05 3.39 6.66
CA THR A 40 3.58 4.35 5.64
C THR A 40 4.71 4.80 4.72
N LYS A 41 5.92 5.02 5.26
CA LYS A 41 7.10 5.34 4.45
C LYS A 41 7.46 4.19 3.49
N GLU A 42 7.43 2.96 3.97
CA GLU A 42 7.70 1.77 3.14
C GLU A 42 6.64 1.61 2.04
N ASN A 43 5.36 1.74 2.38
CA ASN A 43 4.26 1.70 1.40
C ASN A 43 4.39 2.77 0.32
N GLN A 44 4.82 3.99 0.66
CA GLN A 44 5.07 5.04 -0.34
C GLN A 44 6.16 4.62 -1.33
N THR A 45 7.25 4.02 -0.86
CA THR A 45 8.32 3.54 -1.75
C THR A 45 7.86 2.41 -2.67
N LEU A 46 7.05 1.48 -2.15
CA LEU A 46 6.48 0.39 -2.94
C LEU A 46 5.48 0.91 -3.98
N THR A 47 4.64 1.88 -3.60
CA THR A 47 3.68 2.51 -4.52
C THR A 47 4.39 3.21 -5.68
N ALA A 48 5.48 3.92 -5.41
CA ALA A 48 6.28 4.58 -6.45
C ALA A 48 6.92 3.57 -7.42
N LYS A 49 7.44 2.45 -6.90
CA LYS A 49 8.00 1.37 -7.73
C LYS A 49 6.93 0.70 -8.60
N ASN A 50 5.77 0.41 -8.02
CA ASN A 50 4.65 -0.16 -8.75
C ASN A 50 4.19 0.77 -9.88
N ALA A 51 4.07 2.08 -9.60
CA ALA A 51 3.69 3.06 -10.63
C ALA A 51 4.67 3.06 -11.82
N LEU A 52 5.98 2.92 -11.55
CA LEU A 52 6.99 2.83 -12.60
C LEU A 52 6.88 1.52 -13.40
N GLN A 53 6.68 0.39 -12.73
CA GLN A 53 6.48 -0.90 -13.38
C GLN A 53 5.22 -0.94 -14.25
N TYR A 54 4.11 -0.37 -13.77
CA TYR A 54 2.88 -0.27 -14.57
C TYR A 54 3.09 0.59 -15.82
N LYS A 55 3.89 1.66 -15.72
CA LYS A 55 4.25 2.48 -16.86
C LYS A 55 5.08 1.69 -17.88
N GLU A 56 6.08 0.93 -17.43
CA GLU A 56 6.87 0.06 -18.32
C GLU A 56 6.01 -0.99 -19.01
N ILE A 57 5.10 -1.65 -18.28
CA ILE A 57 4.15 -2.62 -18.85
C ILE A 57 3.27 -1.95 -19.91
N ASN A 58 2.78 -0.74 -19.64
CA ASN A 58 1.94 0.00 -20.58
C ASN A 58 2.72 0.43 -21.82
N ASP A 59 3.95 0.93 -21.66
CA ASP A 59 4.82 1.31 -22.77
C ASP A 59 5.19 0.09 -23.64
N LEU A 60 5.45 -1.06 -23.02
CA LEU A 60 5.71 -2.32 -23.73
C LEU A 60 4.49 -2.81 -24.51
N LYS A 61 3.28 -2.78 -23.92
CA LYS A 61 2.05 -3.15 -24.62
C LYS A 61 1.77 -2.21 -25.79
N THR A 62 1.81 -0.91 -25.54
CA THR A 62 1.56 0.10 -26.58
C THR A 62 2.58 0.00 -27.73
N GLY A 63 3.85 -0.28 -27.40
CA GLY A 63 4.90 -0.50 -28.39
C GLY A 63 4.66 -1.75 -29.25
N LEU A 64 4.20 -2.85 -28.64
CA LEU A 64 3.85 -4.08 -29.38
C LEU A 64 2.61 -3.88 -30.26
N ASP A 65 1.57 -3.23 -29.74
CA ASP A 65 0.36 -2.93 -30.49
C ASP A 65 0.67 -2.04 -31.71
N ALA A 66 1.53 -1.03 -31.54
CA ALA A 66 1.97 -0.16 -32.63
C ALA A 66 2.80 -0.91 -33.70
N ILE A 67 3.60 -1.90 -33.29
CA ILE A 67 4.35 -2.75 -34.22
C ILE A 67 3.40 -3.71 -34.95
N GLU A 68 2.41 -4.28 -34.27
CA GLU A 68 1.40 -5.16 -34.85
C GLU A 68 0.52 -4.41 -35.86
N GLU A 69 0.04 -3.21 -35.54
CA GLU A 69 -0.69 -2.37 -36.50
C GLU A 69 0.15 -2.07 -37.75
N ARG A 70 1.44 -1.77 -37.58
CA ARG A 70 2.34 -1.52 -38.71
C ARG A 70 2.53 -2.78 -39.57
N ALA A 71 2.70 -3.94 -38.94
CA ALA A 71 2.83 -5.22 -39.64
C ALA A 71 1.56 -5.58 -40.43
N ARG A 72 0.39 -5.39 -39.82
CA ARG A 72 -0.92 -5.65 -40.46
C ARG A 72 -1.18 -4.68 -41.62
N ASN A 73 -0.94 -3.38 -41.44
CA ASN A 73 -1.26 -2.35 -42.43
C ASN A 73 -0.23 -2.21 -43.56
N GLN A 74 1.07 -2.31 -43.27
CA GLN A 74 2.12 -2.08 -44.27
C GLN A 74 2.58 -3.35 -44.96
N LEU A 75 2.64 -4.47 -44.24
CA LEU A 75 3.15 -5.74 -44.76
C LEU A 75 2.03 -6.73 -45.10
N GLY A 76 0.77 -6.39 -44.80
CA GLY A 76 -0.37 -7.28 -45.04
C GLY A 76 -0.28 -8.59 -44.26
N LEU A 77 0.45 -8.60 -43.14
CA LEU A 77 0.63 -9.78 -42.31
C LEU A 77 -0.68 -10.11 -41.58
N ILE A 78 -1.11 -11.36 -41.67
CA ILE A 78 -2.33 -11.89 -41.05
C ILE A 78 -1.91 -12.97 -40.06
N LYS A 79 -2.51 -13.00 -38.87
CA LYS A 79 -2.17 -14.00 -37.86
C LYS A 79 -2.77 -15.35 -38.23
N ASP A 80 -2.14 -16.45 -37.81
CA ASP A 80 -2.62 -17.80 -38.09
C ASP A 80 -4.03 -18.00 -37.51
N GLY A 81 -4.99 -18.33 -38.38
CA GLY A 81 -6.41 -18.49 -38.04
C GLY A 81 -7.30 -17.24 -38.14
N GLU A 82 -6.75 -16.08 -38.56
CA GLU A 82 -7.56 -14.87 -38.84
C GLU A 82 -8.02 -14.84 -40.32
N THR A 83 -9.25 -14.36 -40.58
CA THR A 83 -9.76 -14.13 -41.95
C THR A 83 -9.76 -12.64 -42.27
N PHE A 84 -8.95 -12.22 -43.23
CA PHE A 84 -8.84 -10.82 -43.64
C PHE A 84 -9.85 -10.48 -44.74
N TYR A 85 -10.74 -9.52 -44.49
CA TYR A 85 -11.69 -9.00 -45.47
C TYR A 85 -11.26 -7.62 -45.94
N ARG A 86 -10.92 -7.48 -47.23
CA ARG A 86 -10.65 -6.18 -47.86
C ARG A 86 -11.84 -5.79 -48.72
N ILE A 87 -12.59 -4.79 -48.25
CA ILE A 87 -13.68 -4.19 -49.01
C ILE A 87 -13.01 -3.27 -50.04
N VAL A 88 -13.18 -3.58 -51.32
CA VAL A 88 -12.73 -2.75 -52.43
C VAL A 88 -13.99 -2.13 -53.01
N GLU A 89 -14.09 -0.80 -52.97
CA GLU A 89 -15.14 -0.05 -53.66
C GLU A 89 -14.77 0.14 -55.14
#